data_AF-A0A1E1WKR5-F1
#
_entry.id   AF-A0A1E1WKR5-F1
#
_cell.length_a   1.000
_cell.length_b   1.000
_cell.length_c   1.000
_cell.angle_alpha   90.00
_cell.angle_beta   90.00
_cell.angle_gamma   90.00
#
_symmetry.space_group_name_H-M   'P 1'
#
loop_
_entity.id
_entity.type
_entity.pdbx_description
1 polymer ?
#
loop_
_entity_poly.entity_id
_entity_poly.type
_entity_poly.pdbx_seq_one_letter_code
_entity_poly.pdbx_strand_id
1 'polypeptide(L)'
;SVAELVASRGLATHVCSVRDIVGCAVTLVVFGVKDYFKSTGRKTQNSNRNVMTDVELEMAITDLLVSAGCDAVIVNTPNELALLVVQFTKAIAESPYKKAKRECDEQAEFYMRGVNKQCVAIDKNGNGKSRLWQQMVAILPQSSLETSRAICAQYKTPKMLYEALQTQHAVNEIADIGVARAGVPDARSRRVGPEFARRLQILFTAEDGDVLVE
;
A
#
# COMPACT_ATOMS: atom_id res chain seq x y z
N SER A 1 -34.26 6.26 8.67
CA SER A 1 -33.28 5.22 9.10
C SER A 1 -32.49 4.71 7.91
N VAL A 2 -31.23 4.25 8.07
CA VAL A 2 -30.45 3.69 6.95
C VAL A 2 -31.18 2.51 6.30
N ALA A 3 -31.81 1.63 7.10
CA ALA A 3 -32.59 0.51 6.59
C ALA A 3 -33.80 0.94 5.73
N GLU A 4 -34.43 2.08 6.03
CA GLU A 4 -35.52 2.62 5.20
C GLU A 4 -35.00 3.20 3.88
N LEU A 5 -33.85 3.87 3.92
CA LEU A 5 -33.20 4.42 2.73
C LEU A 5 -32.67 3.31 1.81
N VAL A 6 -32.21 2.19 2.37
CA VAL A 6 -31.83 1.00 1.61
C VAL A 6 -33.06 0.33 1.01
N ALA A 7 -34.12 0.11 1.80
CA ALA A 7 -35.37 -0.49 1.32
C ALA A 7 -36.05 0.34 0.20
N SER A 8 -35.96 1.67 0.28
CA SER A 8 -36.51 2.58 -0.74
C SER A 8 -35.54 2.88 -1.90
N ARG A 9 -34.33 2.30 -1.90
CA ARG A 9 -33.24 2.61 -2.85
C ARG A 9 -32.91 4.11 -2.93
N GLY A 10 -33.16 4.85 -1.85
CA GLY A 10 -32.98 6.30 -1.76
C GLY A 10 -31.67 6.72 -1.11
N LEU A 11 -30.83 5.78 -0.65
CA LEU A 11 -29.60 6.08 0.10
C LEU A 11 -28.64 6.97 -0.70
N ALA A 12 -28.33 6.60 -1.94
CA ALA A 12 -27.42 7.36 -2.80
C ALA A 12 -27.95 8.78 -3.06
N THR A 13 -29.21 8.91 -3.43
CA THR A 13 -29.88 10.20 -3.67
C THR A 13 -29.85 11.08 -2.42
N HIS A 14 -30.09 10.50 -1.24
CA HIS A 14 -30.08 11.24 0.01
C HIS A 14 -28.68 11.77 0.34
N VAL A 15 -27.64 10.93 0.25
CA VAL A 15 -26.26 11.34 0.54
C VAL A 15 -25.75 12.34 -0.50
N CYS A 16 -26.14 12.19 -1.77
CA CYS A 16 -25.83 13.14 -2.84
C CYS A 16 -26.41 14.53 -2.52
N SER A 17 -27.68 14.60 -2.11
CA SER A 17 -28.32 15.84 -1.66
C SER A 17 -27.58 16.46 -0.45
N VAL A 18 -27.20 15.66 0.54
CA VAL A 18 -26.41 16.15 1.69
C VAL A 18 -25.06 16.71 1.24
N ARG A 19 -24.34 16.02 0.36
CA ARG A 19 -23.07 16.50 -0.20
C ARG A 19 -23.25 17.83 -0.92
N ASP A 20 -24.29 17.97 -1.73
CA ASP A 20 -24.56 19.20 -2.49
C ASP A 20 -24.93 20.37 -1.56
N ILE A 21 -25.61 20.10 -0.44
CA ILE A 21 -25.94 21.11 0.59
C ILE A 21 -24.68 21.58 1.33
N VAL A 22 -23.83 20.64 1.74
CA VAL A 22 -22.65 20.95 2.57
C VAL A 22 -21.50 21.51 1.70
N GLY A 23 -21.48 21.20 0.41
CA GLY A 23 -20.48 21.72 -0.53
C GLY A 23 -19.06 21.18 -0.28
N CYS A 24 -18.93 20.02 0.37
CA CYS A 24 -17.64 19.38 0.64
C CYS A 24 -17.71 17.86 0.44
N ALA A 25 -16.55 17.20 0.51
CA ALA A 25 -16.47 15.75 0.46
C ALA A 25 -17.17 15.12 1.68
N VAL A 26 -18.06 14.16 1.44
CA VAL A 26 -18.85 13.49 2.48
C VAL A 26 -18.47 12.01 2.53
N THR A 27 -18.25 11.52 3.74
CA THR A 27 -18.13 10.08 4.03
C THR A 27 -19.29 9.65 4.92
N LEU A 28 -20.09 8.70 4.46
CA LEU A 28 -21.18 8.09 5.23
C LEU A 28 -20.61 7.08 6.23
N VAL A 29 -20.96 7.21 7.51
CA VAL A 29 -20.61 6.22 8.53
C VAL A 29 -21.86 5.46 8.96
N VAL A 30 -21.89 4.14 8.73
CA VAL A 30 -23.00 3.27 9.12
C VAL A 30 -22.62 2.51 10.39
N PHE A 31 -23.29 2.83 11.49
CA PHE A 31 -23.03 2.25 12.80
C PHE A 31 -23.95 1.07 13.13
N GLY A 32 -23.39 -0.05 13.57
CA GLY A 32 -24.13 -1.18 14.14
C GLY A 32 -24.93 -1.99 13.12
N VAL A 33 -24.36 -2.26 11.93
CA VAL A 33 -25.06 -2.96 10.83
C VAL A 33 -25.66 -4.31 11.25
N LYS A 34 -24.99 -5.01 12.17
CA LYS A 34 -25.45 -6.31 12.70
C LYS A 34 -26.81 -6.26 13.38
N ASP A 35 -27.23 -5.11 13.90
CA ASP A 35 -28.54 -4.97 14.53
C ASP A 35 -29.67 -4.74 13.51
N TYR A 36 -29.33 -4.40 12.27
CA TYR A 36 -30.31 -4.28 11.18
C TYR A 36 -30.62 -5.62 10.51
N PHE A 37 -29.72 -6.60 10.64
CA PHE A 37 -29.84 -7.94 10.04
C PHE A 37 -30.62 -8.94 10.93
N LYS A 38 -30.76 -8.65 12.23
CA LYS A 38 -31.44 -9.55 13.17
C LYS A 38 -32.95 -9.44 13.03
N SER A 39 -33.60 -10.54 12.63
CA SER A 39 -35.05 -10.70 12.81
C SER A 39 -35.36 -10.83 14.30
N THR A 40 -36.17 -9.93 14.86
CA THR A 40 -36.55 -9.98 16.27
C THR A 40 -37.42 -11.21 16.53
N GLY A 41 -36.92 -12.19 17.29
CA GLY A 41 -37.69 -13.38 17.70
C GLY A 41 -38.91 -13.08 18.60
N ARG A 42 -39.08 -11.84 19.07
CA ARG A 42 -40.31 -11.35 19.70
C ARG A 42 -40.96 -10.27 18.85
N LYS A 43 -42.10 -10.61 18.24
CA LYS A 43 -43.02 -9.65 17.64
C LYS A 43 -43.79 -8.95 18.78
N THR A 44 -43.28 -7.81 19.26
CA THR A 44 -44.13 -6.85 19.97
C THR A 44 -44.74 -5.90 18.93
N GLN A 45 -45.91 -5.32 19.22
CA GLN A 45 -46.64 -4.44 18.30
C GLN A 45 -45.86 -3.19 17.82
N ASN A 46 -44.69 -2.92 18.43
CA ASN A 46 -43.84 -1.78 18.10
C ASN A 46 -42.58 -2.16 17.28
N SER A 47 -42.45 -3.42 16.86
CA SER A 47 -41.29 -3.92 16.11
C SER A 47 -41.42 -3.69 14.60
N ASN A 48 -41.59 -2.44 14.17
CA ASN A 48 -41.62 -2.05 12.76
C ASN A 48 -40.19 -1.88 12.17
N ARG A 49 -39.24 -2.69 12.64
CA ARG A 49 -37.84 -2.61 12.18
C ARG A 49 -37.75 -3.41 10.89
N ASN A 50 -37.75 -2.73 9.75
CA ASN A 50 -37.47 -3.34 8.45
C ASN A 50 -36.14 -4.08 8.55
N VAL A 51 -36.21 -5.41 8.45
CA VAL A 51 -35.04 -6.28 8.44
C VAL A 51 -34.38 -6.06 7.08
N MET A 52 -33.15 -5.56 7.12
CA MET A 52 -32.31 -5.39 5.94
C MET A 52 -31.43 -6.62 5.83
N THR A 53 -31.11 -7.07 4.63
CA THR A 53 -30.12 -8.13 4.41
C THR A 53 -28.73 -7.52 4.18
N ASP A 54 -27.69 -8.32 4.37
CA ASP A 54 -26.32 -7.91 4.10
C ASP A 54 -26.13 -7.52 2.62
N VAL A 55 -26.69 -8.33 1.72
CA VAL A 55 -26.66 -8.09 0.27
C VAL A 55 -27.34 -6.77 -0.10
N GLU A 56 -28.49 -6.45 0.49
CA GLU A 56 -29.18 -5.18 0.23
C GLU A 56 -28.35 -3.97 0.68
N LEU A 57 -27.66 -4.08 1.82
CA LEU A 57 -26.77 -3.03 2.29
C LEU A 57 -25.55 -2.87 1.38
N GLU A 58 -24.89 -3.97 1.01
CA GLU A 58 -23.73 -3.94 0.10
C GLU A 58 -24.10 -3.35 -1.26
N MET A 59 -25.26 -3.72 -1.82
CA MET A 59 -25.76 -3.14 -3.06
C MET A 59 -25.98 -1.63 -2.95
N ALA A 60 -26.60 -1.17 -1.85
CA ALA A 60 -26.85 0.25 -1.64
C ALA A 60 -25.57 1.06 -1.40
N ILE A 61 -24.57 0.50 -0.71
CA ILE A 61 -23.26 1.13 -0.54
C ILE A 61 -22.51 1.17 -1.88
N THR A 62 -22.59 0.10 -2.68
CA THR A 62 -21.97 0.06 -4.01
C THR A 62 -22.58 1.12 -4.92
N ASP A 63 -23.91 1.24 -4.95
CA ASP A 63 -24.58 2.31 -5.69
C ASP A 63 -24.18 3.70 -5.18
N LEU A 64 -24.07 3.90 -3.87
CA LEU A 64 -23.58 5.17 -3.30
C LEU A 64 -22.16 5.53 -3.80
N LEU A 65 -21.23 4.56 -3.79
CA LEU A 65 -19.84 4.78 -4.21
C LEU A 65 -19.75 5.15 -5.70
N VAL A 66 -20.58 4.51 -6.55
CA VAL A 66 -20.58 4.71 -8.00
C VAL A 66 -21.34 5.98 -8.39
N SER A 67 -22.55 6.15 -7.86
CA SER A 67 -23.51 7.16 -8.31
C SER A 67 -23.33 8.51 -7.61
N ALA A 68 -22.86 8.53 -6.36
CA ALA A 68 -22.70 9.76 -5.57
C ALA A 68 -21.26 10.18 -5.33
N GLY A 69 -20.25 9.37 -5.68
CA GLY A 69 -18.84 9.71 -5.43
C GLY A 69 -18.52 10.04 -3.98
N CYS A 70 -19.28 9.47 -3.05
CA CYS A 70 -19.13 9.63 -1.61
C CYS A 70 -18.61 8.32 -1.02
N ASP A 71 -17.70 8.42 -0.06
CA ASP A 71 -17.17 7.25 0.64
C ASP A 71 -18.17 6.72 1.67
N ALA A 72 -18.05 5.43 2.01
CA ALA A 72 -18.81 4.83 3.09
C ALA A 72 -17.92 3.96 3.98
N VAL A 73 -18.17 4.00 5.29
CA VAL A 73 -17.47 3.18 6.28
C VAL A 73 -18.49 2.54 7.21
N ILE A 74 -18.37 1.23 7.39
CA ILE A 74 -19.17 0.47 8.36
C ILE A 74 -18.37 0.31 9.64
N VAL A 75 -18.98 0.63 10.79
CA VAL A 75 -18.42 0.42 12.13
C VAL A 75 -19.44 -0.28 13.01
N ASN A 76 -18.98 -1.17 13.88
CA ASN A 76 -19.86 -2.01 14.72
C ASN A 76 -19.72 -1.73 16.20
N THR A 77 -18.65 -1.07 16.64
CA THR A 77 -18.40 -0.77 18.05
C THR A 77 -18.17 0.73 18.27
N PRO A 78 -18.53 1.28 19.44
CA PRO A 78 -18.22 2.68 19.78
C PRO A 78 -16.72 2.99 19.68
N ASN A 79 -15.86 2.01 20.00
CA ASN A 79 -14.41 2.16 19.93
C ASN A 79 -13.91 2.32 18.48
N GLU A 80 -14.46 1.54 17.53
CA GLU A 80 -14.18 1.69 16.10
C GLU A 80 -14.62 3.07 15.60
N LEU A 81 -15.81 3.53 16.00
CA LEU A 81 -16.30 4.86 15.63
C LEU A 81 -15.38 5.96 16.18
N ALA A 82 -14.99 5.87 17.46
CA ALA A 82 -14.09 6.84 18.08
C ALA A 82 -12.72 6.87 17.37
N LEU A 83 -12.16 5.69 17.07
CA LEU A 83 -10.89 5.58 16.35
C LEU A 83 -11.00 6.18 14.94
N LEU A 84 -12.10 5.93 14.24
CA LEU A 84 -12.37 6.50 12.92
C LEU A 84 -12.38 8.03 12.98
N VAL A 85 -13.09 8.62 13.93
CA VAL A 85 -13.13 10.09 14.11
C VAL A 85 -11.73 10.65 14.38
N VAL A 86 -10.91 10.00 15.21
CA VAL A 86 -9.53 10.40 15.47
C VAL A 86 -8.69 10.33 14.18
N GLN A 87 -8.81 9.26 13.41
CA GLN A 87 -8.10 9.07 12.15
C GLN A 87 -8.48 10.15 11.11
N PHE A 88 -9.78 10.43 10.95
CA PHE A 88 -10.27 11.48 10.05
C PHE A 88 -9.77 12.86 10.48
N THR A 89 -9.89 13.18 11.77
CA THR A 89 -9.42 14.47 12.32
C THR A 89 -7.93 14.67 12.05
N LYS A 90 -7.13 13.63 12.31
CA LYS A 90 -5.69 13.65 12.02
C LYS A 90 -5.41 13.78 10.51
N ALA A 91 -6.12 13.04 9.67
CA ALA A 91 -5.94 13.09 8.23
C ALA A 91 -6.28 14.47 7.65
N ILE A 92 -7.35 15.10 8.13
CA ILE A 92 -7.76 16.46 7.74
C ILE A 92 -6.70 17.48 8.20
N ALA A 93 -6.25 17.40 9.45
CA ALA A 93 -5.22 18.30 9.98
C ALA A 93 -3.88 18.18 9.24
N GLU A 94 -3.49 16.96 8.83
CA GLU A 94 -2.24 16.72 8.10
C GLU A 94 -2.37 16.94 6.57
N SER A 95 -3.58 17.04 6.04
CA SER A 95 -3.86 17.22 4.60
C SER A 95 -3.08 18.38 3.96
N PRO A 96 -3.08 19.63 4.48
CA PRO A 96 -2.36 20.73 3.86
C PRO A 96 -0.86 20.49 3.82
N TYR A 97 -0.28 19.99 4.91
CA TYR A 97 1.15 19.64 4.97
C TYR A 97 1.50 18.53 3.98
N LYS A 98 0.69 17.46 3.91
CA LYS A 98 0.91 16.36 2.95
C LYS A 98 0.78 16.82 1.50
N LYS A 99 -0.13 17.75 1.20
CA LYS A 99 -0.29 18.32 -0.14
C LYS A 99 0.94 19.15 -0.55
N ALA A 100 1.35 20.11 0.30
CA ALA A 100 2.53 20.92 0.04
C ALA A 100 3.82 20.07 -0.09
N LYS A 101 3.95 19.04 0.75
CA LYS A 101 5.06 18.09 0.64
C LYS A 101 5.03 17.30 -0.67
N ARG A 102 3.86 16.84 -1.13
CA ARG A 102 3.73 16.14 -2.42
C ARG A 102 4.10 17.03 -3.60
N GLU A 103 3.68 18.29 -3.59
CA GLU A 103 4.02 19.27 -4.63
C GLU A 103 5.55 19.49 -4.70
N CYS A 104 6.22 19.57 -3.55
CA CYS A 104 7.68 19.63 -3.49
C CYS A 104 8.33 18.32 -3.99
N ASP A 105 7.82 17.16 -3.56
CA ASP A 105 8.32 15.85 -3.98
C ASP A 105 8.17 15.61 -5.50
N GLU A 106 7.11 16.14 -6.13
CA GLU A 106 6.84 16.01 -7.57
C GLU A 106 7.71 16.93 -8.44
N GLN A 107 8.23 18.02 -7.86
CA GLN A 107 9.17 18.91 -8.54
C GLN A 107 10.61 18.42 -8.49
N ALA A 108 10.92 17.43 -7.66
CA ALA A 108 12.27 16.91 -7.57
C ALA A 108 12.60 15.97 -8.73
N GLU A 109 13.80 16.13 -9.27
CA GLU A 109 14.39 15.27 -10.29
C GLU A 109 14.73 13.86 -9.75
N PHE A 110 14.60 13.63 -8.45
CA PHE A 110 14.86 12.35 -7.79
C PHE A 110 13.78 11.99 -6.76
N TYR A 111 13.69 10.70 -6.43
CA TYR A 111 12.67 10.19 -5.52
C TYR A 111 12.88 10.66 -4.05
N MET A 112 12.16 11.71 -3.64
CA MET A 112 12.20 12.23 -2.25
C MET A 112 11.20 11.59 -1.28
N ARG A 113 10.19 10.86 -1.78
CA ARG A 113 9.08 10.30 -0.97
C ARG A 113 9.52 9.25 0.09
N GLY A 114 10.79 8.87 0.09
CA GLY A 114 11.43 7.94 1.03
C GLY A 114 12.56 8.51 1.90
N VAL A 115 12.84 9.82 1.86
CA VAL A 115 13.96 10.41 2.64
C VAL A 115 13.79 10.07 4.13
N ASN A 116 14.83 9.49 4.73
CA ASN A 116 14.90 9.04 6.13
C ASN A 116 13.97 7.88 6.54
N LYS A 117 13.34 7.17 5.59
CA LYS A 117 12.62 5.93 5.90
C LYS A 117 13.56 4.73 5.79
N GLN A 118 13.51 3.87 6.81
CA GLN A 118 14.25 2.60 6.87
C GLN A 118 15.79 2.73 6.79
N CYS A 119 16.40 3.85 7.18
CA CYS A 119 17.85 4.00 7.12
C CYS A 119 18.60 2.95 7.96
N VAL A 120 19.77 2.54 7.48
CA VAL A 120 20.68 1.69 8.24
C VAL A 120 21.62 2.58 9.05
N ALA A 121 21.58 2.44 10.38
CA ALA A 121 22.54 3.08 11.25
C ALA A 121 23.94 2.47 11.03
N ILE A 122 24.94 3.32 10.87
CA ILE A 122 26.34 2.93 10.71
C ILE A 122 27.15 3.57 11.83
N ASP A 123 27.90 2.75 12.56
CA ASP A 123 28.78 3.24 13.63
C ASP A 123 30.16 3.69 13.10
N LYS A 124 30.97 4.28 13.99
CA LYS A 124 32.32 4.75 13.66
C LYS A 124 33.26 3.63 13.19
N ASN A 125 32.96 2.39 13.56
CA ASN A 125 33.74 1.21 13.20
C ASN A 125 33.27 0.62 11.85
N GLY A 126 32.21 1.17 11.25
CA GLY A 126 31.64 0.71 9.99
C GLY A 126 30.69 -0.48 10.11
N ASN A 127 30.26 -0.84 11.32
CA ASN A 127 29.21 -1.83 11.51
C ASN A 127 27.91 -1.28 10.90
N GLY A 128 27.22 -2.10 10.09
CA GLY A 128 26.04 -1.69 9.35
C GLY A 128 26.28 -1.51 7.84
N LYS A 129 27.53 -1.39 7.36
CA LYS A 129 27.84 -1.27 5.91
C LYS A 129 27.31 -2.43 5.08
N SER A 130 27.42 -3.67 5.57
CA SER A 130 26.88 -4.86 4.90
C SER A 130 25.36 -4.83 4.79
N ARG A 131 24.69 -4.39 5.86
CA ARG A 131 23.23 -4.22 5.88
C ARG A 131 22.78 -3.08 4.97
N LEU A 132 23.52 -1.97 4.94
CA LEU A 132 23.28 -0.87 4.02
C LEU A 132 23.40 -1.36 2.58
N TRP A 133 24.47 -2.08 2.26
CA TRP A 133 24.67 -2.64 0.93
C TRP A 133 23.52 -3.55 0.50
N GLN A 134 23.12 -4.47 1.38
CA GLN A 134 21.98 -5.33 1.10
C GLN A 134 20.67 -4.53 0.89
N GLN A 135 20.46 -3.47 1.66
CA GLN A 135 19.30 -2.61 1.51
C GLN A 135 19.32 -1.82 0.19
N MET A 136 20.48 -1.35 -0.26
CA MET A 136 20.64 -0.69 -1.56
C MET A 136 20.24 -1.60 -2.72
N VAL A 137 20.52 -2.91 -2.63
CA VAL A 137 20.06 -3.87 -3.64
C VAL A 137 18.56 -4.18 -3.45
N ALA A 138 18.09 -4.30 -2.20
CA ALA A 138 16.70 -4.66 -1.89
C ALA A 138 15.66 -3.60 -2.28
N ILE A 139 16.04 -2.32 -2.39
CA ILE A 139 15.11 -1.25 -2.81
C ILE A 139 14.85 -1.25 -4.32
N LEU A 140 15.68 -1.95 -5.09
CA LEU A 140 15.52 -2.02 -6.54
C LEU A 140 14.21 -2.73 -6.92
N PRO A 141 13.50 -2.28 -7.96
CA PRO A 141 12.32 -2.97 -8.46
C PRO A 141 12.60 -4.46 -8.71
N GLN A 142 11.65 -5.33 -8.31
CA GLN A 142 11.75 -6.80 -8.39
C GLN A 142 12.90 -7.45 -7.59
N SER A 143 13.65 -6.69 -6.77
CA SER A 143 14.57 -7.29 -5.81
C SER A 143 13.81 -7.75 -4.57
N SER A 144 13.72 -9.06 -4.36
CA SER A 144 13.26 -9.60 -3.08
C SER A 144 14.39 -9.54 -2.03
N LEU A 145 14.03 -9.70 -0.75
CA LEU A 145 15.01 -9.79 0.33
C LEU A 145 16.00 -10.95 0.10
N GLU A 146 15.52 -12.10 -0.37
CA GLU A 146 16.34 -13.26 -0.68
C GLU A 146 17.25 -13.00 -1.88
N THR A 147 16.76 -12.34 -2.94
CA THR A 147 17.58 -11.91 -4.09
C THR A 147 18.72 -11.02 -3.62
N SER A 148 18.41 -9.97 -2.84
CA SER A 148 19.44 -9.06 -2.32
C SER A 148 20.48 -9.77 -1.46
N ARG A 149 20.08 -10.72 -0.62
CA ARG A 149 20.99 -11.54 0.17
C ARG A 149 21.90 -12.41 -0.70
N ALA A 150 21.34 -13.07 -1.71
CA ALA A 150 22.11 -13.93 -2.61
C ALA A 150 23.18 -13.13 -3.37
N ILE A 151 22.81 -11.97 -3.92
CA ILE A 151 23.73 -11.06 -4.61
C ILE A 151 24.80 -10.55 -3.65
N CYS A 152 24.43 -10.06 -2.47
CA CYS A 152 25.39 -9.53 -1.50
C CYS A 152 26.29 -10.60 -0.85
N ALA A 153 25.87 -11.87 -0.88
CA ALA A 153 26.71 -12.98 -0.43
C ALA A 153 27.88 -13.23 -1.40
N GLN A 154 27.64 -13.10 -2.71
CA GLN A 154 28.66 -13.23 -3.75
C GLN A 154 29.47 -11.93 -3.92
N TYR A 155 28.80 -10.79 -3.97
CA TYR A 155 29.41 -9.47 -4.09
C TYR A 155 29.25 -8.68 -2.80
N LYS A 156 30.25 -8.79 -1.91
CA LYS A 156 30.18 -8.23 -0.54
C LYS A 156 30.17 -6.70 -0.49
N THR A 157 30.54 -6.02 -1.57
CA THR A 157 30.59 -4.56 -1.66
C THR A 157 30.04 -4.07 -3.01
N PRO A 158 29.56 -2.81 -3.08
CA PRO A 158 29.12 -2.22 -4.35
C PRO A 158 30.21 -2.24 -5.42
N LYS A 159 31.48 -1.99 -5.02
CA LYS A 159 32.63 -2.00 -5.92
C LYS A 159 32.86 -3.37 -6.56
N MET A 160 32.76 -4.45 -5.78
CA MET A 160 32.89 -5.81 -6.32
C MET A 160 31.78 -6.13 -7.33
N LEU A 161 30.55 -5.69 -7.07
CA LEU A 161 29.46 -5.87 -8.02
C LEU A 161 29.72 -5.07 -9.30
N TYR A 162 30.13 -3.81 -9.17
CA TYR A 162 30.44 -2.94 -10.30
C TYR A 162 31.54 -3.53 -11.19
N GLU A 163 32.65 -3.99 -10.61
CA GLU A 163 33.75 -4.62 -11.35
C GLU A 163 33.28 -5.88 -12.10
N ALA A 164 32.41 -6.70 -11.49
CA ALA A 164 31.83 -7.86 -12.16
C ALA A 164 30.89 -7.48 -13.31
N LEU A 165 30.12 -6.39 -13.15
CA LEU A 165 29.17 -5.88 -14.15
C LEU A 165 29.83 -5.34 -15.43
N GLN A 166 31.12 -5.03 -15.38
CA GLN A 166 31.92 -4.58 -16.52
C GLN A 166 32.42 -5.73 -17.40
N THR A 167 32.22 -6.99 -16.98
CA THR A 167 32.66 -8.16 -17.74
C THR A 167 31.67 -8.51 -18.87
N GLN A 168 32.17 -9.14 -19.94
CA GLN A 168 31.36 -9.51 -21.12
C GLN A 168 30.20 -10.47 -20.78
N HIS A 169 30.31 -11.26 -19.72
CA HIS A 169 29.33 -12.27 -19.32
C HIS A 169 28.55 -11.91 -18.05
N ALA A 170 28.67 -10.67 -17.56
CA ALA A 170 28.12 -10.22 -16.28
C ALA A 170 26.63 -10.55 -16.09
N VAL A 171 25.81 -10.30 -17.12
CA VAL A 171 24.35 -10.56 -17.06
C VAL A 171 24.07 -12.03 -16.82
N ASN A 172 24.77 -12.93 -17.51
CA ASN A 172 24.57 -14.37 -17.35
C ASN A 172 25.04 -14.83 -15.97
N GLU A 173 26.20 -14.38 -15.51
CA GLU A 173 26.75 -14.75 -14.19
C GLU A 173 25.82 -14.32 -13.06
N ILE A 174 25.27 -13.10 -13.11
CA ILE A 174 24.35 -12.59 -12.09
C ILE A 174 22.97 -13.24 -12.20
N ALA A 175 22.48 -13.47 -13.42
CA ALA A 175 21.22 -14.16 -13.65
C ALA A 175 21.24 -15.57 -13.05
N ASP A 176 22.41 -16.18 -13.04
CA ASP A 176 22.64 -17.56 -12.67
C ASP A 176 22.75 -17.80 -11.16
N ILE A 177 22.87 -16.72 -10.37
CA ILE A 177 22.95 -16.76 -8.91
C ILE A 177 21.74 -17.46 -8.32
N GLY A 178 22.02 -18.48 -7.51
CA GLY A 178 21.00 -19.23 -6.78
C GLY A 178 20.43 -18.44 -5.62
N VAL A 179 19.11 -18.28 -5.61
CA VAL A 179 18.35 -17.67 -4.52
C VAL A 179 17.66 -18.79 -3.73
N ALA A 180 18.17 -19.05 -2.53
CA ALA A 180 17.56 -20.00 -1.60
C ALA A 180 16.26 -19.43 -1.02
N ARG A 181 15.21 -20.26 -0.96
CA ARG A 181 13.98 -19.91 -0.22
C ARG A 181 14.22 -20.17 1.27
N ALA A 182 14.08 -19.15 2.10
CA ALA A 182 14.19 -19.32 3.54
C ALA A 182 13.05 -20.25 4.04
N GLY A 183 13.39 -21.29 4.80
CA GLY A 183 12.42 -22.09 5.55
C GLY A 183 12.06 -23.48 4.98
N VAL A 184 12.68 -23.93 3.89
CA VAL A 184 12.43 -25.29 3.35
C VAL A 184 13.77 -25.98 3.03
N PRO A 185 14.18 -27.01 3.78
CA PRO A 185 15.28 -27.88 3.40
C PRO A 185 15.02 -28.49 2.01
N ASP A 186 16.02 -28.51 1.13
CA ASP A 186 15.93 -29.05 -0.25
C ASP A 186 14.96 -28.34 -1.22
N ALA A 187 14.49 -27.13 -0.90
CA ALA A 187 13.73 -26.36 -1.89
C ALA A 187 14.59 -26.02 -3.12
N ARG A 188 14.07 -26.32 -4.31
CA ARG A 188 14.67 -25.95 -5.59
C ARG A 188 14.99 -24.45 -5.60
N SER A 189 16.27 -24.12 -5.67
CA SER A 189 16.72 -22.73 -5.74
C SER A 189 16.16 -22.09 -7.01
N ARG A 190 15.50 -20.94 -6.85
CA ARG A 190 15.19 -20.09 -7.99
C ARG A 190 16.45 -19.30 -8.34
N ARG A 191 16.59 -18.86 -9.57
CA ARG A 191 17.70 -17.98 -9.95
C ARG A 191 17.28 -16.52 -9.86
N VAL A 192 18.23 -15.60 -9.88
CA VAL A 192 17.95 -14.16 -9.97
C VAL A 192 17.22 -13.84 -11.28
N GLY A 193 17.69 -14.42 -12.38
CA GLY A 193 17.10 -14.25 -13.71
C GLY A 193 17.73 -13.11 -14.53
N PRO A 194 17.67 -13.21 -15.87
CA PRO A 194 18.41 -12.32 -16.78
C PRO A 194 17.84 -10.91 -16.86
N GLU A 195 16.55 -10.72 -16.59
CA GLU A 195 15.94 -9.39 -16.64
C GLU A 195 16.43 -8.52 -15.48
N PHE A 196 16.38 -9.01 -14.24
CA PHE A 196 16.94 -8.30 -13.10
C PHE A 196 18.46 -8.06 -13.25
N ALA A 197 19.20 -9.02 -13.80
CA ALA A 197 20.63 -8.86 -14.03
C ALA A 197 20.96 -7.74 -15.04
N ARG A 198 20.19 -7.60 -16.12
CA ARG A 198 20.34 -6.48 -17.08
C ARG A 198 20.04 -5.13 -16.42
N ARG A 199 18.96 -5.07 -15.64
CA ARG A 199 18.60 -3.84 -14.90
C ARG A 199 19.69 -3.44 -13.93
N LEU A 200 20.25 -4.41 -13.21
CA LEU A 200 21.37 -4.18 -12.29
C LEU A 200 22.62 -3.67 -13.02
N GLN A 201 22.90 -4.18 -14.21
CA GLN A 201 23.99 -3.67 -15.06
C GLN A 201 23.76 -2.20 -15.39
N ILE A 202 22.62 -1.88 -16.00
CA ILE A 202 22.28 -0.50 -16.39
C ILE A 202 22.38 0.44 -15.17
N LEU A 203 21.77 0.07 -14.05
CA LEU A 203 21.74 0.90 -12.83
C LEU A 203 23.12 1.21 -12.25
N PHE A 204 24.10 0.33 -12.40
CA PHE A 204 25.44 0.50 -11.81
C PHE A 204 26.47 1.00 -12.81
N THR A 205 26.23 0.86 -14.13
CA THR A 205 27.22 1.20 -15.16
C THR A 205 26.79 2.30 -16.12
N ALA A 206 25.53 2.73 -16.13
CA ALA A 206 25.09 3.86 -16.93
C ALA A 206 25.76 5.16 -16.44
N GLU A 207 26.28 5.95 -17.38
CA GLU A 207 26.85 7.28 -17.10
C GLU A 207 25.79 8.38 -17.20
N ASP A 208 24.70 8.11 -17.92
CA ASP A 208 23.57 9.00 -18.11
C ASP A 208 22.45 8.67 -17.09
N GLY A 209 22.09 9.68 -16.30
CA GLY A 209 21.08 9.57 -15.23
C GLY A 209 19.64 9.48 -15.73
N ASP A 210 19.40 9.81 -17.00
CA ASP A 210 18.07 9.76 -17.63
C ASP A 210 17.80 8.40 -18.31
N VAL A 211 18.75 7.46 -18.25
CA VAL A 211 18.60 6.13 -18.83
C VAL A 211 17.47 5.37 -18.13
N LEU A 212 16.47 4.99 -18.92
CA LEU A 212 15.37 4.17 -18.45
C LEU A 212 15.84 2.73 -18.20
N VAL A 213 15.51 2.22 -17.03
CA VAL A 213 15.77 0.85 -16.62
C VAL A 213 14.53 0.02 -16.92
N GLU A 214 14.49 -0.59 -18.10
CA GLU A 214 13.38 -1.45 -18.58
C GLU A 214 13.45 -2.90 -18.09
#